data_AF-A0A2U2J2W7-F1
#
_entry.id   AF-A0A2U2J2W7-F1
#
_cell.length_a   1.000
_cell.length_b   1.000
_cell.length_c   1.000
_cell.angle_alpha   90.00
_cell.angle_beta   90.00
_cell.angle_gamma   90.00
#
_symmetry.space_group_name_H-M   'P 1'
#
loop_
_entity.id
_entity.type
_entity.pdbx_description
1 polymer ?
#
loop_
_entity_poly.entity_id
_entity_poly.type
_entity_poly.pdbx_seq_one_letter_code
_entity_poly.pdbx_strand_id
1 'polypeptide(L)'
;MGLQKRNLALAGDLIPRAQSRLVEQRSEPRHADIVERAILTFRGQEFLVPVVNISSRGTMIESDIVPRIGESVAVQFEGCTRMQAFVRWIREGRLGLNFGHEIILG
;
A
#
# COMPACT_ATOMS: atom_id res chain seq x y z
N MET A 1 19.78 6.09 -51.91
CA MET A 1 20.80 5.61 -50.95
C MET A 1 20.32 5.96 -49.55
N GLY A 2 19.61 5.03 -48.90
CA GLY A 2 19.03 5.26 -47.58
C GLY A 2 18.97 3.94 -46.83
N LEU A 3 19.73 3.82 -45.74
CA LEU A 3 19.73 2.65 -44.88
C LEU A 3 18.93 2.95 -43.60
N GLN A 4 17.96 2.08 -43.37
CA GLN A 4 16.89 2.17 -42.38
C GLN A 4 17.36 2.18 -40.92
N LYS A 5 16.57 2.88 -40.10
CA LYS A 5 16.59 2.83 -38.63
C LYS A 5 16.30 1.39 -38.17
N ARG A 6 17.17 0.84 -37.32
CA ARG A 6 17.00 -0.49 -36.72
C ARG A 6 16.07 -0.38 -35.50
N ASN A 7 14.92 -1.03 -35.58
CA ASN A 7 14.01 -1.24 -34.45
C ASN A 7 14.67 -2.18 -33.42
N LEU A 8 14.94 -1.71 -32.21
CA LEU A 8 15.22 -2.60 -31.08
C LEU A 8 13.89 -3.16 -30.58
N ALA A 9 13.64 -4.42 -30.88
CA ALA A 9 12.58 -5.18 -30.23
C ALA A 9 12.95 -5.41 -28.76
N LEU A 10 12.00 -5.19 -27.86
CA LEU A 10 12.05 -5.61 -26.46
C LEU A 10 12.07 -7.14 -26.45
N ALA A 11 13.25 -7.74 -26.44
CA ALA A 11 13.40 -9.15 -26.13
C ALA A 11 12.89 -9.35 -24.70
N GLY A 12 11.81 -10.13 -24.58
CA GLY A 12 11.20 -10.49 -23.31
C GLY A 12 12.09 -11.45 -22.55
N ASP A 13 13.19 -10.92 -22.01
CA ASP A 13 13.97 -11.63 -21.00
C ASP A 13 13.09 -11.74 -19.76
N LEU A 14 12.59 -12.95 -19.52
CA LEU A 14 11.87 -13.35 -18.32
C LEU A 14 12.76 -13.07 -17.12
N ILE A 15 12.56 -11.92 -16.45
CA ILE A 15 13.21 -11.64 -15.17
C ILE A 15 12.61 -12.63 -14.16
N PRO A 16 13.38 -13.62 -13.64
CA PRO A 16 12.86 -14.53 -12.64
C PRO A 16 12.53 -13.71 -11.40
N ARG A 17 11.26 -13.71 -10.97
CA ARG A 17 10.79 -12.99 -9.77
C ARG A 17 11.25 -13.66 -8.46
N ALA A 18 12.39 -14.35 -8.50
CA ALA A 18 12.93 -15.19 -7.44
C ALA A 18 14.04 -14.50 -6.62
N GLN A 19 14.31 -13.20 -6.84
CA GLN A 19 14.92 -12.40 -5.79
C GLN A 19 13.82 -11.94 -4.84
N SER A 20 13.79 -12.55 -3.65
CA SER A 20 13.33 -11.81 -2.47
C SER A 20 13.97 -10.42 -2.54
N ARG A 21 13.19 -9.37 -2.26
CA ARG A 21 13.76 -8.02 -2.15
C ARG A 21 14.77 -8.06 -1.00
N LEU A 22 16.03 -8.36 -1.30
CA LEU A 22 17.15 -8.30 -0.37
C LEU A 22 17.52 -6.85 -0.05
N VAL A 23 17.01 -5.91 -0.85
CA VAL A 23 17.12 -4.48 -0.61
C VAL A 23 15.84 -4.01 0.06
N GLU A 24 15.96 -3.61 1.33
CA GLU A 24 14.97 -2.79 2.01
C GLU A 24 14.87 -1.47 1.24
N GLN A 25 13.83 -1.34 0.40
CA GLN A 25 13.60 -0.13 -0.41
C GLN A 25 12.93 0.99 0.41
N ARG A 26 12.63 0.75 1.69
CA ARG A 26 11.99 1.74 2.55
C ARG A 26 13.05 2.50 3.33
N SER A 27 12.88 3.81 3.34
CA SER A 27 13.67 4.74 4.13
C SER A 27 13.20 4.88 5.58
N GLU A 28 12.12 4.19 5.99
CA GLU A 28 11.48 4.38 7.30
C GLU A 28 11.21 3.04 8.04
N PRO A 29 11.41 2.99 9.36
CA PRO A 29 11.09 1.82 10.18
C PRO A 29 9.59 1.59 10.30
N ARG A 30 9.21 0.33 10.54
CA ARG A 30 7.85 -0.12 10.80
C ARG A 30 7.77 -0.65 12.22
N HIS A 31 6.81 -0.17 12.99
CA HIS A 31 6.60 -0.65 14.36
C HIS A 31 5.47 -1.68 14.35
N ALA A 32 5.78 -2.90 14.81
CA ALA A 32 4.83 -4.01 14.84
C ALA A 32 3.87 -3.98 16.06
N ASP A 33 4.25 -3.28 17.14
CA ASP A 33 3.58 -3.41 18.44
C ASP A 33 3.03 -2.08 19.01
N ILE A 34 2.95 -1.01 18.20
CA ILE A 34 2.39 0.27 18.66
C ILE A 34 0.87 0.26 18.61
N VAL A 35 0.29 -0.42 17.62
CA VAL A 35 -1.15 -0.47 17.40
C VAL A 35 -1.57 -1.89 17.05
N GLU A 36 -2.49 -2.48 17.81
CA GLU A 36 -2.99 -3.83 17.56
C GLU A 36 -4.11 -3.85 16.52
N ARG A 37 -5.01 -2.87 16.55
CA ARG A 37 -6.23 -2.83 15.73
C ARG A 37 -6.55 -1.44 15.21
N ALA A 38 -7.31 -1.40 14.11
CA ALA A 38 -7.87 -0.18 13.56
C ALA A 38 -9.30 -0.40 13.09
N ILE A 39 -10.09 0.68 13.06
CA ILE A 39 -11.36 0.70 12.34
C ILE A 39 -11.05 1.11 10.89
N LEU A 40 -11.32 0.20 9.95
CA LEU A 40 -11.27 0.45 8.52
C LEU A 40 -12.69 0.76 8.03
N THR A 41 -12.90 1.92 7.41
CA THR A 41 -14.13 2.22 6.68
C THR A 41 -13.92 2.00 5.19
N PHE A 42 -14.63 1.02 4.62
CA PHE A 42 -14.60 0.67 3.20
C PHE A 42 -16.04 0.69 2.65
N ARG A 43 -16.28 1.52 1.64
CA ARG A 43 -17.59 1.70 0.99
C ARG A 43 -18.76 1.94 1.98
N GLY A 44 -18.48 2.73 3.01
CA GLY A 44 -19.46 3.09 4.04
C GLY A 44 -19.63 2.05 5.15
N GLN A 45 -18.98 0.88 5.06
CA GLN A 45 -19.01 -0.15 6.10
C GLN A 45 -17.73 -0.11 6.93
N GLU A 46 -17.87 -0.32 8.24
CA GLU A 46 -16.75 -0.35 9.18
C GLU A 46 -16.34 -1.78 9.53
N PHE A 47 -15.03 -2.00 9.62
CA PHE A 47 -14.41 -3.28 9.93
C PHE A 47 -13.33 -3.05 11.00
N LEU A 48 -13.39 -3.79 12.11
CA LEU A 48 -12.29 -3.84 13.07
C LEU A 48 -11.23 -4.80 12.54
N VAL A 49 -10.07 -4.28 12.14
CA VAL A 49 -9.02 -5.05 11.46
C VAL A 49 -7.73 -5.10 12.29
N PRO A 50 -7.00 -6.23 12.30
CA PRO A 50 -5.66 -6.29 12.87
C PRO A 50 -4.68 -5.39 12.12
N VAL A 51 -3.83 -4.68 12.87
CA VAL A 51 -2.71 -3.90 12.34
C VAL A 51 -1.43 -4.74 12.51
N VAL A 52 -0.73 -5.00 11.41
CA VAL A 52 0.50 -5.81 11.43
C VAL A 52 1.75 -4.95 11.55
N ASN A 53 1.71 -3.73 11.01
CA ASN A 53 2.72 -2.71 11.28
C ASN A 53 2.23 -1.33 10.86
N ILE A 54 2.82 -0.30 11.47
CA ILE A 54 2.55 1.10 11.16
C ILE A 54 3.85 1.89 10.99
N SER A 55 3.85 2.89 10.11
CA SER A 55 4.85 3.95 9.99
C SER A 55 4.16 5.30 9.80
N SER A 56 4.91 6.41 9.75
CA SER A 56 4.36 7.75 9.51
C SER A 56 3.62 7.90 8.17
N ARG A 57 3.95 7.05 7.19
CA ARG A 57 3.39 7.11 5.82
C ARG A 57 2.30 6.08 5.54
N GLY A 58 2.06 5.13 6.43
CA GLY A 58 1.09 4.10 6.16
C GLY A 58 1.07 2.97 7.17
N THR A 59 0.21 1.99 6.88
CA THR A 59 0.00 0.83 7.74
C THR A 59 -0.20 -0.42 6.89
N MET A 60 0.07 -1.58 7.48
CA MET A 60 -0.31 -2.87 6.94
C MET A 60 -1.38 -3.48 7.83
N ILE A 61 -2.49 -3.92 7.23
CA ILE A 61 -3.60 -4.55 7.94
C ILE A 61 -3.93 -5.92 7.35
N GLU A 62 -4.58 -6.75 8.15
CA GLU A 62 -5.22 -8.00 7.71
C GLU A 62 -6.72 -7.74 7.49
N SER A 63 -7.22 -8.13 6.33
CA SER A 63 -8.64 -7.96 6.00
C SER A 63 -9.05 -8.81 4.80
N ASP A 64 -10.27 -9.35 4.85
CA ASP A 64 -10.88 -10.12 3.77
C ASP A 64 -11.65 -9.25 2.76
N ILE A 65 -11.64 -7.93 2.93
CA ILE A 65 -12.24 -7.04 1.94
C ILE A 65 -11.49 -7.13 0.60
N VAL A 66 -12.20 -6.85 -0.50
CA VAL A 66 -11.66 -6.95 -1.86
C VAL A 66 -11.64 -5.58 -2.55
N PRO A 67 -10.77 -4.65 -2.14
CA PRO A 67 -10.64 -3.34 -2.77
C PRO A 67 -9.83 -3.43 -4.07
N ARG A 68 -9.82 -2.34 -4.84
CA ARG A 68 -8.88 -2.12 -5.94
C ARG A 68 -7.63 -1.41 -5.43
N ILE A 69 -6.47 -1.67 -6.06
CA ILE A 69 -5.28 -0.84 -5.82
C ILE A 69 -5.59 0.61 -6.23
N GLY A 70 -5.26 1.56 -5.37
CA GLY A 70 -5.56 2.98 -5.50
C GLY A 70 -6.93 3.39 -4.94
N GLU A 71 -7.79 2.45 -4.52
CA GLU A 71 -9.09 2.77 -3.95
C GLU A 71 -8.92 3.45 -2.58
N SER A 72 -9.71 4.50 -2.36
CA SER A 72 -9.73 5.25 -1.10
C SER A 72 -10.45 4.49 -0.02
N VAL A 73 -9.89 4.54 1.19
CA VAL A 73 -10.46 4.01 2.43
C VAL A 73 -10.24 5.04 3.54
N ALA A 74 -11.02 4.95 4.61
CA ALA A 74 -10.67 5.66 5.83
C ALA A 74 -10.16 4.67 6.88
N VAL A 75 -9.18 5.07 7.67
CA VAL A 75 -8.65 4.29 8.79
C VAL A 75 -8.67 5.13 10.05
N GLN A 76 -8.99 4.51 11.17
CA GLN A 76 -8.96 5.14 12.48
C GLN A 76 -8.29 4.21 13.48
N PHE A 77 -7.24 4.73 14.11
CA PHE A 77 -6.56 4.07 15.22
C PHE A 77 -7.12 4.56 16.55
N GLU A 78 -6.96 3.79 17.61
CA GLU A 78 -7.37 4.18 18.95
C GLU A 78 -6.74 5.53 19.37
N GLY A 79 -7.55 6.44 19.91
CA GLY A 79 -7.10 7.77 20.32
C GLY A 79 -6.73 8.72 19.17
N CYS A 80 -6.89 8.31 17.92
CA CYS A 80 -6.55 9.11 16.74
C CYS A 80 -7.81 9.55 15.97
N THR A 81 -7.71 10.67 15.26
CA THR A 81 -8.73 11.09 14.30
C THR A 81 -8.72 10.17 13.09
N ARG A 82 -9.90 9.91 12.52
CA ARG A 82 -10.06 9.18 11.27
C ARG A 82 -9.32 9.89 10.14
N MET A 83 -8.53 9.14 9.38
CA MET A 83 -7.72 9.66 8.28
C MET A 83 -8.01 8.94 6.97
N GLN A 84 -7.89 9.66 5.86
CA GLN A 84 -7.99 9.07 4.53
C GLN A 84 -6.71 8.32 4.17
N ALA A 85 -6.86 7.21 3.48
CA ALA A 85 -5.77 6.39 2.99
C ALA A 85 -6.11 5.74 1.64
N PHE A 86 -5.11 5.20 0.97
CA PHE A 86 -5.26 4.53 -0.32
C PHE A 86 -4.64 3.14 -0.30
N VAL A 87 -5.30 2.18 -0.92
CA VAL A 87 -4.78 0.81 -1.04
C VAL A 87 -3.57 0.79 -1.98
N ARG A 88 -2.38 0.58 -1.44
CA ARG A 88 -1.11 0.63 -2.19
C ARG A 88 -0.73 -0.71 -2.81
N TRP A 89 -1.11 -1.81 -2.17
CA TRP A 89 -0.92 -3.18 -2.63
C TRP A 89 -1.86 -4.12 -1.86
N ILE A 90 -2.12 -5.27 -2.46
CA ILE A 90 -2.94 -6.36 -1.92
C ILE A 90 -2.16 -7.66 -2.08
N ARG A 91 -2.03 -8.46 -1.02
CA ARG A 91 -1.37 -9.76 -1.08
C ARG A 91 -1.85 -10.64 0.06
N GLU A 92 -2.36 -11.83 -0.24
CA GLU A 92 -2.62 -12.90 0.74
C GLU A 92 -3.40 -12.42 1.98
N GLY A 93 -4.58 -11.80 1.79
CA GLY A 93 -5.41 -11.28 2.90
C GLY A 93 -4.85 -10.03 3.60
N ARG A 94 -3.76 -9.45 3.07
CA ARG A 94 -3.14 -8.25 3.61
C ARG A 94 -3.26 -7.09 2.64
N LEU A 95 -3.47 -5.92 3.24
CA LEU A 95 -3.53 -4.65 2.55
C LEU A 95 -2.42 -3.75 3.07
N GLY A 96 -1.65 -3.17 2.16
CA GLY A 96 -0.82 -2.03 2.48
C GLY A 96 -1.56 -0.75 2.17
N LEU A 97 -1.72 0.10 3.17
CA LEU A 97 -2.35 1.41 3.03
C LEU A 97 -1.28 2.49 3.08
N ASN A 98 -1.40 3.48 2.20
CA ASN A 98 -0.64 4.72 2.29
C ASN A 98 -1.57 5.81 2.83
N PHE A 99 -1.16 6.51 3.88
CA PHE A 99 -1.94 7.63 4.41
C PHE A 99 -1.96 8.75 3.39
N GLY A 100 -3.13 9.36 3.20
CA GLY A 100 -3.26 10.55 2.37
C GLY A 100 -2.48 11.70 2.98
N HIS A 101 -1.81 12.49 2.14
CA HIS A 101 -1.43 13.83 2.53
C HIS A 101 -2.65 14.72 2.36
N GLU A 102 -3.06 15.39 3.43
CA GLU A 102 -3.96 16.54 3.28
C GLU A 102 -3.17 17.69 2.66
N ILE A 103 -3.64 18.21 1.52
CA ILE A 103 -3.34 19.58 1.11
C ILE A 103 -4.55 20.39 1.54
N ILE A 104 -4.42 21.15 2.62
CA ILE A 104 -5.42 22.15 3.01
C ILE A 104 -5.13 23.39 2.16
N LEU A 105 -6.00 23.66 1.18
CA LEU A 105 -6.02 24.92 0.48
C LEU A 105 -6.87 25.90 1.31
N GLY A 106 -6.22 26.90 1.87
CA GLY A 106 -6.84 28.05 2.53
C GLY A 106 -6.79 29.29 1.64
#